data_AF-A0AA39JTS0-F1
#
_entry.id   AF-A0AA39JTS0-F1
#
_cell.length_a   1.000
_cell.length_b   1.000
_cell.length_c   1.000
_cell.angle_alpha   90.00
_cell.angle_beta   90.00
_cell.angle_gamma   90.00
#
_symmetry.space_group_name_H-M   'P 1'
#
loop_
_entity.id
_entity.type
_entity.pdbx_description
1 polymer ?
#
loop_
_entity_poly.entity_id
_entity_poly.type
_entity_poly.pdbx_seq_one_letter_code
_entity_poly.pdbx_strand_id
1 'polypeptide(L)' 'MGEGKSSVIIPMAAAALAQGKALVRVVVLKPLTNQMFQLLVERLSGLLNRRIFYMPFSRQLDIGPERI' A
#
# COMPACT_ATOMS: atom_id res chain seq x y z
N MET A 1 -21.32 -4.60 -7.12
CA MET A 1 -20.43 -3.71 -6.34
C MET A 1 -19.11 -3.62 -7.10
N GLY A 2 -18.82 -2.49 -7.75
CA GLY A 2 -17.73 -2.45 -8.76
C GLY A 2 -17.44 -1.07 -9.36
N GLU A 3 -17.89 0.01 -8.73
CA GLU A 3 -17.75 1.37 -9.28
C GLU A 3 -16.32 1.92 -9.21
N GLY A 4 -15.33 1.14 -8.75
CA GLY A 4 -13.94 1.59 -8.71
C GLY A 4 -13.62 2.58 -7.60
N LYS A 5 -14.40 2.64 -6.50
CA LYS A 5 -14.09 3.55 -5.37
C LYS A 5 -12.66 3.35 -4.84
N SER A 6 -12.28 2.10 -4.62
CA SER A 6 -10.93 1.76 -4.14
C SER A 6 -9.83 2.02 -5.18
N SER A 7 -10.14 1.97 -6.48
CA SER A 7 -9.16 2.25 -7.54
C SER A 7 -8.83 3.73 -7.69
N VAL A 8 -9.64 4.62 -7.11
CA VAL A 8 -9.42 6.08 -7.12
C VAL A 8 -8.96 6.58 -5.76
N ILE A 9 -9.72 6.28 -4.71
CA ILE A 9 -9.52 6.88 -3.38
C ILE A 9 -8.22 6.41 -2.75
N ILE A 10 -7.91 5.11 -2.85
CA ILE A 10 -6.73 4.55 -2.17
C ILE A 10 -5.42 5.09 -2.78
N PRO A 11 -5.20 5.09 -4.11
CA PRO A 11 -4.01 5.70 -4.69
C PRO A 11 -3.89 7.20 -4.36
N MET A 12 -4.98 7.96 -4.40
CA MET A 12 -4.99 9.39 -4.04
C MET A 12 -4.56 9.62 -2.59
N ALA A 13 -5.16 8.90 -1.64
CA ALA A 13 -4.81 9.01 -0.23
C ALA A 13 -3.37 8.58 0.03
N ALA A 14 -2.93 7.46 -0.55
CA ALA A 14 -1.56 6.98 -0.39
C ALA A 14 -0.53 7.97 -0.94
N ALA A 15 -0.78 8.56 -2.12
CA ALA A 15 0.11 9.57 -2.71
C ALA A 15 0.16 10.84 -1.86
N ALA A 16 -0.97 11.30 -1.33
CA ALA A 16 -1.06 12.49 -0.50
C ALA A 16 -0.34 12.31 0.85
N LEU A 17 -0.40 11.13 1.45
CA LEU A 17 0.15 10.86 2.78
C LEU A 17 1.62 10.42 2.77
N ALA A 18 2.10 9.77 1.69
CA ALA A 18 3.46 9.22 1.62
C ALA A 18 4.52 10.28 1.27
N GLN A 19 4.66 11.33 2.08
CA GLN A 19 5.57 12.47 1.84
C GLN A 19 6.98 12.29 2.46
N GLY A 20 7.50 11.06 2.49
CA GLY A 20 8.88 10.76 2.92
C GLY A 20 9.14 10.75 4.43
N LYS A 21 8.30 11.40 5.25
CA LYS A 21 8.39 11.38 6.72
C LYS A 21 7.62 10.23 7.38
N ALA A 22 6.71 9.60 6.65
CA ALA A 22 5.89 8.50 7.14
C ALA A 22 5.71 7.44 6.07
N LEU A 23 5.76 6.18 6.48
CA LEU A 23 5.39 5.03 5.65
C LEU A 23 3.87 4.85 5.71
N VAL A 24 3.21 4.93 4.56
CA VAL A 24 1.78 4.66 4.45
C VAL A 24 1.56 3.18 4.22
N ARG A 25 0.62 2.60 4.97
CA ARG A 25 0.24 1.19 4.86
C ARG A 25 -1.20 1.08 4.37
N VAL A 26 -1.40 0.32 3.29
CA VAL A 26 -2.73 -0.03 2.79
C VAL A 26 -3.05 -1.44 3.27
N VAL A 27 -4.06 -1.57 4.12
CA VAL A 27 -4.49 -2.86 4.69
C VAL A 27 -5.73 -3.33 3.96
N VAL A 28 -5.68 -4.54 3.42
CA VAL A 28 -6.78 -5.20 2.72
C VAL A 28 -6.94 -6.64 3.20
N LEU A 29 -8.08 -7.25 2.86
CA LEU A 29 -8.29 -8.67 3.11
C LEU A 29 -7.29 -9.51 2.31
N LYS A 30 -6.85 -10.65 2.86
CA LYS A 30 -5.87 -11.56 2.23
C LYS A 30 -6.16 -11.87 0.74
N PRO A 31 -7.41 -12.11 0.30
CA PRO A 31 -7.70 -12.35 -1.11
C PRO A 31 -7.48 -11.14 -2.02
N LEU A 32 -7.55 -9.92 -1.48
CA LEU A 32 -7.46 -8.66 -2.22
C LEU A 32 -6.03 -8.11 -2.32
N THR A 33 -5.08 -8.74 -1.62
CA THR A 33 -3.69 -8.27 -1.53
C THR A 33 -3.04 -8.09 -2.90
N ASN A 34 -3.13 -9.11 -3.76
CA ASN A 34 -2.49 -9.07 -5.08
C ASN A 34 -3.14 -8.00 -5.98
N GLN A 35 -4.47 -7.90 -5.95
CA GLN A 35 -5.21 -6.91 -6.71
C GLN A 35 -4.85 -5.48 -6.28
N MET A 36 -4.80 -5.22 -4.98
CA MET A 36 -4.42 -3.91 -4.45
C MET A 36 -2.96 -3.57 -4.77
N PHE A 37 -2.05 -4.54 -4.66
CA PHE A 37 -0.65 -4.34 -5.00
C PHE A 37 -0.49 -3.94 -6.47
N GLN A 38 -1.10 -4.70 -7.40
CA GLN A 38 -1.04 -4.39 -8.83
C GLN A 38 -1.63 -3.00 -9.13
N LEU A 39 -2.77 -2.66 -8.52
CA LEU A 39 -3.37 -1.33 -8.66
C LEU A 39 -2.44 -0.21 -8.18
N LEU A 40 -1.80 -0.36 -7.03
CA LEU A 40 -0.87 0.66 -6.50
C LEU A 40 0.38 0.78 -7.38
N VAL A 41 0.90 -0.33 -7.89
CA VAL A 41 2.01 -0.31 -8.85
C VAL A 41 1.58 0.41 -10.12
N GLU A 42 0.45 0.04 -10.73
CA GLU A 42 -0.05 0.67 -11.96
C GLU A 42 -0.25 2.18 -11.80
N ARG A 43 -0.78 2.65 -10.66
CA ARG A 43 -1.17 4.05 -10.46
C ARG A 43 -0.09 4.94 -9.87
N LEU A 44 0.81 4.40 -9.04
CA LEU A 44 1.78 5.20 -8.28
C LEU A 44 3.23 4.95 -8.67
N SER A 45 3.52 3.88 -9.43
CA SER A 45 4.85 3.70 -10.02
C SER A 45 5.01 4.51 -11.31
N GLY A 46 6.17 4.39 -11.97
CA GLY A 46 6.45 5.11 -13.22
C GLY A 46 6.62 6.61 -12.99
N LEU A 47 5.75 7.44 -13.59
CA LEU A 47 5.86 8.91 -13.57
C LEU A 47 5.84 9.50 -12.15
N LEU A 48 5.05 8.93 -11.25
CA LEU A 48 5.01 9.39 -9.85
C LEU A 48 6.21 8.90 -9.03
N ASN A 49 6.99 7.96 -9.58
CA ASN A 49 8.22 7.39 -9.01
C ASN A 49 8.09 6.98 -7.53
N ARG A 50 6.92 6.46 -7.13
CA ARG A 50 6.71 5.97 -5.76
C ARG A 50 7.00 4.48 -5.70
N ARG A 51 7.88 4.12 -4.76
CA ARG A 51 8.23 2.72 -4.50
C ARG A 51 7.11 2.05 -3.71
N ILE A 52 6.61 0.94 -4.23
CA ILE A 52 5.59 0.11 -3.59
C ILE A 52 6.26 -1.18 -3.12
N PHE A 53 6.09 -1.50 -1.84
CA PHE A 53 6.64 -2.71 -1.24
C PHE A 53 5.51 -3.61 -0.77
N TYR A 54 5.65 -4.92 -1.00
CA TYR A 54 4.81 -5.92 -0.37
C TYR A 54 5.51 -6.44 0.89
N MET A 55 4.95 -6.15 2.05
CA MET A 55 5.41 -6.71 3.32
C MET A 55 4.46 -7.84 3.72
N PRO A 56 4.88 -9.12 3.65
CA PRO A 56 4.08 -10.21 4.15
C PRO A 56 3.96 -10.05 5.67
N PHE A 57 2.77 -9.70 6.14
CA PHE A 57 2.48 -9.52 7.55
C PHE A 57 1.92 -10.83 8.14
N SER A 58 2.58 -11.32 9.19
CA SER A 58 1.97 -12.24 10.16
C SER A 58 1.63 -11.44 11.40
N ARG A 59 0.51 -11.76 12.07
CA ARG A 59 0.17 -11.16 13.38
C ARG A 59 1.22 -11.45 14.46
N GLN A 60 2.04 -12.49 14.26
CA GLN A 60 3.15 -12.85 15.14
C GLN A 60 4.44 -12.09 14.79
N LEU A 61 4.45 -11.30 13.71
CA LEU A 61 5.61 -10.52 13.31
C LEU A 61 5.73 -9.31 14.23
N ASP A 62 6.72 -9.36 15.12
CA ASP A 62 7.07 -8.27 16.01
C ASP A 62 8.07 -7.34 15.32
N ILE A 63 7.62 -6.14 14.93
CA ILE A 63 8.40 -5.14 14.19
C ILE A 63 8.77 -3.98 15.14
N GLY A 64 9.23 -4.32 16.34
CA GLY A 64 9.73 -3.36 17.31
C GLY A 64 11.20 -2.97 17.04
N PRO A 65 11.62 -1.76 17.44
CA PRO A 65 13.01 -1.31 17.31
C PRO A 65 14.03 -2.19 18.05
N GLU A 66 13.60 -3.01 19.02
CA GLU A 66 14.49 -3.90 19.77
C GLU A 66 14.92 -5.17 19.00
N ARG A 67 14.35 -5.42 17.81
CA ARG A 67 14.63 -6.62 17.00
C ARG A 67 15.22 -6.33 15.62
N ILE A 68 15.56 -5.07 15.30
CA ILE A 68 16.21 -4.66 14.05
C ILE A 68 17.66 -4.28 14.31
#